data_AF-A0A975A790-F1
#
_entry.id   AF-A0A975A790-F1
#
_cell.length_a   1.000
_cell.length_b   1.000
_cell.length_c   1.000
_cell.angle_alpha   90.00
_cell.angle_beta   90.00
_cell.angle_gamma   90.00
#
_symmetry.space_group_name_H-M   'P 1'
#
loop_
_entity.id
_entity.type
_entity.pdbx_description
1 polymer ?
#
loop_
_entity_poly.entity_id
_entity_poly.type
_entity_poly.pdbx_seq_one_letter_code
_entity_poly.pdbx_strand_id
1 'polypeptide(L)'
;MKLLTGKWSFYINGTLLALLIVFCLYLFDDTIGMSDGMVVISEYCKSAVEDQMVENPPPLDWQTGFLLGIFIGGLGAAIISGNWKMRFFQEGESGILAKAAKTIACGVGGGFLVMLGLQLAGDSFLGQWAAAIQLSGGAWVFIISCFVVASGTAIMLERRREGTDEE
;
A
#
# COMPACT_ATOMS: atom_id res chain seq x y z
N MET A 1 23.37 -4.70 -2.92
CA MET A 1 22.67 -3.52 -2.38
C MET A 1 22.31 -2.56 -3.51
N LYS A 2 21.06 -2.58 -4.02
CA LYS A 2 20.56 -1.66 -5.06
C LYS A 2 19.78 -0.46 -4.50
N LEU A 3 19.70 -0.33 -3.17
CA LEU A 3 18.96 0.74 -2.46
C LEU A 3 19.48 2.15 -2.78
N LEU A 4 20.75 2.28 -3.16
CA LEU A 4 21.39 3.54 -3.53
C LEU A 4 21.50 3.76 -5.05
N THR A 5 21.02 2.81 -5.86
CA THR A 5 21.14 2.82 -7.33
C THR A 5 19.79 3.03 -8.01
N GLY A 6 18.86 3.69 -7.33
CA GLY A 6 17.63 4.17 -7.98
C GLY A 6 17.97 5.29 -8.97
N LYS A 7 17.20 5.41 -10.07
CA LYS A 7 17.35 6.53 -11.03
C LYS A 7 17.22 7.90 -10.34
N TRP A 8 16.55 7.95 -9.19
CA TRP A 8 16.40 9.10 -8.33
C TRP A 8 17.08 8.84 -6.98
N SER A 9 17.84 9.81 -6.50
CA SER A 9 18.54 9.73 -5.22
C SER A 9 17.54 9.61 -4.06
N PHE A 10 17.86 8.79 -3.06
CA PHE A 10 17.04 8.58 -1.86
C PHE A 10 16.66 9.90 -1.17
N TYR A 11 17.61 10.85 -1.12
CA TYR A 11 17.38 12.16 -0.54
C TYR A 11 16.27 12.93 -1.27
N ILE A 12 16.25 12.86 -2.61
CA ILE A 12 15.27 13.58 -3.41
C ILE A 12 13.87 12.99 -3.22
N ASN A 13 13.75 11.65 -3.26
CA ASN A 13 12.48 10.98 -3.05
C ASN A 13 11.94 11.19 -1.64
N GLY A 14 12.80 11.09 -0.62
CA GLY A 14 12.42 11.32 0.77
C GLY A 14 11.95 12.75 1.01
N THR A 15 12.68 13.75 0.50
CA THR A 15 12.29 15.15 0.62
C THR A 15 10.99 15.46 -0.12
N LEU A 16 10.79 14.94 -1.34
CA LEU A 16 9.54 15.13 -2.08
C LEU A 16 8.35 14.48 -1.37
N LEU A 17 8.52 13.29 -0.81
CA LEU A 17 7.47 12.62 -0.04
C LEU A 17 7.13 13.42 1.22
N ALA A 18 8.12 13.89 1.98
CA ALA A 18 7.90 14.72 3.15
C ALA A 18 7.20 16.04 2.79
N LEU A 19 7.61 16.68 1.69
CA LEU A 19 6.98 17.89 1.19
C LEU A 19 5.52 17.64 0.80
N LEU A 20 5.24 16.53 0.10
CA LEU A 20 3.87 16.12 -0.23
C LEU A 20 3.02 15.96 1.03
N ILE A 21 3.53 15.28 2.06
CA ILE A 21 2.81 15.07 3.33
C ILE A 21 2.49 16.42 3.99
N VAL A 22 3.48 17.31 4.11
CA VAL A 22 3.27 18.64 4.70
C VAL A 22 2.32 19.49 3.86
N PHE A 23 2.41 19.39 2.54
CA PHE A 23 1.53 20.12 1.62
C PHE A 23 0.08 19.65 1.73
N CYS A 24 -0.15 18.33 1.86
CA CYS A 24 -1.49 17.79 2.09
C CYS A 24 -2.06 18.22 3.44
N LEU A 25 -1.27 18.13 4.52
CA LEU A 25 -1.67 18.63 5.84
C LEU A 25 -2.00 20.13 5.80
N TYR A 26 -1.21 20.92 5.08
CA TYR A 26 -1.43 22.36 4.98
C TYR A 26 -2.70 22.74 4.22
N LEU A 27 -3.03 22.04 3.14
CA LEU A 27 -4.19 22.37 2.30
C LEU A 27 -5.52 21.80 2.82
N PHE A 28 -5.48 20.60 3.41
CA PHE A 28 -6.69 19.83 3.72
C PHE A 28 -6.92 19.63 5.22
N ASP A 29 -5.96 20.05 6.06
CA ASP A 29 -5.99 19.92 7.53
C ASP A 29 -6.27 18.47 8.01
N ASP A 30 -5.99 17.50 7.13
CA ASP A 30 -6.27 16.08 7.34
C ASP A 30 -5.07 15.22 6.92
N THR A 31 -4.90 14.08 7.59
CA THR A 31 -3.80 13.15 7.31
C THR A 31 -3.99 12.46 5.96
N ILE A 32 -2.90 12.00 5.38
CA ILE A 32 -2.97 11.15 4.20
C ILE A 32 -3.48 9.76 4.62
N GLY A 33 -4.81 9.61 4.63
CA GLY A 33 -5.50 8.38 4.97
C GLY A 33 -5.92 7.59 3.73
N MET A 34 -5.48 6.34 3.60
CA MET A 34 -5.94 5.41 2.57
C MET A 34 -6.99 4.40 3.07
N SER A 35 -7.05 4.15 4.39
CA SER A 35 -7.95 3.13 4.96
C SER A 35 -9.42 3.48 4.74
N ASP A 36 -9.78 4.71 5.05
CA ASP A 36 -11.16 5.18 5.06
C ASP A 36 -11.72 5.26 3.64
N GLY A 37 -10.94 5.76 2.68
CA GLY A 37 -11.27 5.72 1.26
C GLY A 37 -11.50 4.28 0.74
N MET A 38 -10.72 3.30 1.23
CA MET A 38 -10.94 1.89 0.89
C MET A 38 -12.20 1.31 1.54
N VAL A 39 -12.54 1.73 2.76
CA VAL A 39 -13.80 1.35 3.44
C VAL A 39 -15.00 1.89 2.67
N VAL A 40 -15.00 3.17 2.30
CA VAL A 40 -16.09 3.80 1.52
C VAL A 40 -16.31 3.07 0.20
N ILE A 41 -15.24 2.71 -0.50
CA ILE A 41 -15.35 1.91 -1.74
C ILE A 41 -15.92 0.52 -1.46
N SER A 42 -15.50 -0.13 -0.36
CA SER A 42 -16.01 -1.45 0.01
C SER A 42 -17.49 -1.42 0.38
N GLU A 43 -17.94 -0.38 1.10
CA GLU A 43 -19.34 -0.17 1.44
C GLU A 43 -20.18 0.07 0.20
N TYR A 44 -19.69 0.90 -0.73
CA TYR A 44 -20.34 1.09 -2.03
C TYR A 44 -20.45 -0.21 -2.82
N CYS A 45 -19.39 -1.02 -2.88
CA CYS A 45 -19.43 -2.33 -3.53
C CYS A 45 -20.46 -3.26 -2.88
N LYS A 46 -20.59 -3.22 -1.54
CA LYS A 46 -21.58 -4.00 -0.81
C LYS A 46 -23.00 -3.54 -1.17
N SER A 47 -23.27 -2.24 -1.10
CA SER A 47 -24.58 -1.67 -1.46
C SER A 47 -24.95 -1.93 -2.92
N ALA A 48 -24.02 -1.77 -3.86
CA ALA A 48 -24.27 -2.05 -5.28
C ALA A 48 -24.63 -3.52 -5.55
N VAL A 49 -24.09 -4.46 -4.76
CA VAL A 49 -24.44 -5.88 -4.84
C VAL A 49 -25.80 -6.16 -4.18
N GLU A 50 -26.08 -5.55 -3.02
CA GLU A 50 -27.34 -5.69 -2.29
C GLU A 50 -28.54 -5.10 -3.06
N ASP A 51 -28.36 -3.92 -3.65
CA ASP A 51 -29.41 -3.19 -4.35
C ASP A 51 -29.55 -3.61 -5.83
N GLN A 52 -28.63 -4.43 -6.35
CA GLN A 52 -28.52 -4.82 -7.78
C GLN A 52 -28.55 -3.64 -8.78
N MET A 53 -28.39 -2.42 -8.29
CA MET A 53 -28.45 -1.19 -9.05
C MET A 53 -27.23 -0.34 -8.70
N VAL A 54 -26.60 0.22 -9.73
CA VAL A 54 -25.48 1.16 -9.59
C VAL A 54 -26.07 2.56 -9.48
N GLU A 55 -26.95 2.76 -8.51
CA GLU A 55 -27.64 4.03 -8.33
C GLU A 55 -26.93 4.78 -7.19
N ASN A 56 -26.16 5.80 -7.58
CA ASN A 56 -25.36 6.73 -6.75
C ASN A 56 -23.91 6.30 -6.51
N PRO A 57 -22.94 6.76 -7.33
CA PRO A 57 -21.53 6.57 -7.03
C PRO A 57 -21.18 7.16 -5.64
N PRO A 58 -20.20 6.59 -4.93
CA PRO A 58 -19.83 7.08 -3.61
C PRO A 58 -19.40 8.54 -3.75
N PRO A 59 -19.73 9.40 -2.76
CA PRO A 59 -19.31 10.79 -2.80
C PRO A 59 -17.78 10.82 -2.96
N LEU A 60 -17.31 11.64 -3.91
CA LEU A 60 -15.89 11.90 -4.10
C LEU A 60 -15.39 12.74 -2.93
N ASP A 61 -15.17 12.06 -1.80
CA ASP A 61 -14.50 12.62 -0.66
C ASP A 61 -13.00 12.73 -0.93
N TRP A 62 -12.32 13.65 -0.25
CA TRP A 62 -10.90 13.94 -0.42
C TRP A 62 -10.04 12.66 -0.42
N GLN A 63 -10.29 11.75 0.52
CA GLN A 63 -9.54 10.49 0.64
C GLN A 63 -9.76 9.56 -0.57
N THR A 64 -10.99 9.48 -1.11
CA THR A 64 -11.28 8.70 -2.31
C THR A 64 -10.65 9.33 -3.56
N GLY A 65 -10.64 10.67 -3.64
CA GLY A 65 -9.95 11.41 -4.69
C GLY A 65 -8.43 11.25 -4.63
N PHE A 66 -7.86 11.22 -3.43
CA PHE A 66 -6.44 10.97 -3.20
C PHE A 66 -6.05 9.54 -3.60
N LEU A 67 -6.86 8.55 -3.23
CA LEU A 67 -6.67 7.15 -3.64
C LEU A 67 -6.71 6.99 -5.17
N LEU A 68 -7.69 7.63 -5.83
CA LEU A 68 -7.77 7.66 -7.29
C LEU A 68 -6.55 8.38 -7.91
N GLY A 69 -6.09 9.46 -7.28
CA GLY A 69 -4.89 10.19 -7.68
C GLY A 69 -3.62 9.33 -7.62
N ILE A 70 -3.43 8.54 -6.55
CA ILE A 70 -2.31 7.59 -6.46
C ILE A 70 -2.39 6.55 -7.57
N PHE A 71 -3.59 6.01 -7.82
CA PHE A 71 -3.78 5.00 -8.86
C PHE A 71 -3.42 5.54 -10.24
N ILE A 72 -3.96 6.70 -10.62
CA ILE A 72 -3.71 7.33 -11.93
C ILE A 72 -2.25 7.80 -12.02
N GLY A 73 -1.71 8.40 -10.96
CA GLY A 73 -0.32 8.88 -10.92
C GLY A 73 0.69 7.74 -11.03
N GLY A 74 0.46 6.63 -10.31
CA GLY A 74 1.28 5.42 -10.39
C GLY A 74 1.21 4.76 -11.76
N LEU A 75 0.01 4.66 -12.33
CA LEU A 75 -0.21 4.15 -13.68
C LEU A 75 0.50 5.02 -14.73
N GLY A 76 0.33 6.35 -14.66
CA GLY A 76 0.97 7.31 -15.55
C GLY A 76 2.49 7.23 -15.45
N ALA A 77 3.05 7.17 -14.25
CA ALA A 77 4.48 7.00 -14.03
C ALA A 77 5.01 5.67 -14.61
N ALA A 78 4.25 4.58 -14.47
CA ALA A 78 4.62 3.28 -15.03
C ALA A 78 4.61 3.26 -16.56
N ILE A 79 3.64 3.94 -17.18
CA ILE A 79 3.55 4.09 -18.65
C ILE A 79 4.69 4.97 -19.17
N ILE A 80 4.89 6.16 -18.59
CA ILE A 80 5.91 7.12 -19.04
C ILE A 80 7.32 6.55 -18.84
N SER A 81 7.55 5.78 -17.76
CA SER A 81 8.85 5.14 -17.51
C SER A 81 9.13 3.93 -18.39
N GLY A 82 8.16 3.47 -19.20
CA GLY A 82 8.29 2.30 -20.07
C GLY A 82 8.36 0.97 -19.31
N ASN A 83 8.08 0.96 -18.00
CA ASN A 83 8.13 -0.24 -17.15
C ASN A 83 6.79 -0.94 -16.97
N TRP A 84 5.76 -0.52 -17.71
CA TRP A 84 4.46 -1.15 -17.65
C TRP A 84 4.54 -2.63 -18.06
N LYS A 85 4.26 -3.52 -17.11
CA LYS A 85 4.20 -4.97 -17.33
C LYS A 85 2.98 -5.52 -16.60
N MET A 86 2.00 -6.03 -17.34
CA MET A 86 0.90 -6.79 -16.75
C MET A 86 1.43 -8.18 -16.34
N ARG A 87 1.49 -8.43 -15.04
CA ARG A 87 1.85 -9.74 -14.47
C ARG A 87 0.67 -10.26 -13.66
N PHE A 88 0.06 -11.35 -14.11
CA PHE A 88 -1.09 -11.97 -13.45
C PHE A 88 -0.72 -13.17 -12.56
N PHE A 89 0.51 -13.69 -12.65
CA PHE A 89 0.95 -14.88 -11.90
C PHE A 89 2.31 -14.65 -11.25
N GLN A 90 2.48 -15.13 -10.01
CA GLN A 90 3.81 -15.26 -9.39
C GLN A 90 4.66 -16.28 -10.16
N GLU A 91 5.87 -15.87 -10.57
CA GLU A 91 6.87 -16.75 -11.19
C GLU A 91 7.54 -17.58 -10.08
N GLY A 92 7.48 -18.93 -10.15
CA GLY A 92 8.17 -19.79 -9.19
C GLY A 92 7.84 -21.29 -9.17
N GLU A 93 6.68 -21.76 -9.62
CA GLU A 93 6.30 -23.20 -9.51
C GLU A 93 5.74 -23.81 -10.80
N SER A 94 5.92 -25.12 -11.01
CA SER A 94 5.44 -25.89 -12.16
C SER A 94 3.96 -26.27 -12.03
N GLY A 95 3.06 -25.30 -12.25
CA GLY A 95 1.63 -25.58 -12.40
C GLY A 95 0.76 -24.31 -12.43
N ILE A 96 -0.06 -24.15 -13.47
CA ILE A 96 -0.95 -22.98 -13.64
C ILE A 96 -1.92 -22.86 -12.45
N LEU A 97 -2.44 -24.00 -11.97
CA LEU A 97 -3.38 -24.04 -10.85
C LEU A 97 -2.72 -23.66 -9.51
N ALA A 98 -1.50 -24.17 -9.25
CA ALA A 98 -0.74 -23.83 -8.04
C ALA A 98 -0.33 -22.35 -8.02
N LYS A 99 0.10 -21.80 -9.18
CA LYS A 99 0.39 -20.36 -9.33
C LYS A 99 -0.84 -19.51 -9.09
N ALA A 100 -1.99 -19.88 -9.65
CA ALA A 100 -3.23 -19.14 -9.47
C ALA A 100 -3.68 -19.17 -8.01
N ALA A 101 -3.69 -20.35 -7.39
CA ALA A 101 -4.08 -20.51 -5.99
C ALA A 101 -3.15 -19.72 -5.05
N LYS A 102 -1.83 -19.79 -5.25
CA LYS A 102 -0.85 -19.04 -4.45
C LYS A 102 -0.98 -17.53 -4.65
N THR A 103 -1.20 -17.08 -5.89
CA THR A 103 -1.39 -15.65 -6.19
C THR A 103 -2.67 -15.11 -5.55
N ILE A 104 -3.77 -15.86 -5.63
CA ILE A 104 -5.04 -15.50 -4.99
C ILE A 104 -4.91 -15.53 -3.47
N ALA A 105 -4.33 -16.60 -2.90
CA ALA A 105 -4.15 -16.72 -1.45
C ALA A 105 -3.23 -15.63 -0.90
N CYS A 106 -2.14 -15.29 -1.60
CA CYS A 106 -1.22 -14.22 -1.22
C CYS A 106 -1.86 -12.84 -1.41
N GLY A 107 -2.59 -12.61 -2.50
CA GLY A 107 -3.25 -11.33 -2.77
C GLY A 107 -4.41 -11.06 -1.81
N VAL A 108 -5.34 -12.01 -1.67
CA VAL A 108 -6.52 -11.89 -0.80
C VAL A 108 -6.10 -12.00 0.67
N GLY A 109 -5.30 -13.00 1.03
CA GLY A 109 -4.84 -13.18 2.41
C GLY A 109 -3.93 -12.05 2.88
N GLY A 110 -3.00 -11.61 2.02
CA GLY A 110 -2.13 -10.47 2.30
C GLY A 110 -2.92 -9.16 2.38
N GLY A 111 -3.83 -8.92 1.44
CA GLY A 111 -4.70 -7.74 1.45
C GLY A 111 -5.59 -7.67 2.69
N PHE A 112 -6.19 -8.80 3.08
CA PHE A 112 -6.99 -8.91 4.31
C PHE A 112 -6.14 -8.62 5.56
N LEU A 113 -4.96 -9.22 5.68
CA LEU A 113 -4.05 -8.97 6.80
C LEU A 113 -3.59 -7.52 6.87
N VAL A 114 -3.30 -6.89 5.72
CA VAL A 114 -2.95 -5.48 5.65
C VAL A 114 -4.12 -4.63 6.11
N MET A 115 -5.32 -4.84 5.58
CA MET A 115 -6.51 -4.04 5.97
C MET A 115 -6.84 -4.19 7.45
N LEU A 116 -6.78 -5.41 7.98
CA LEU A 116 -6.95 -5.68 9.41
C LEU A 116 -5.90 -4.92 10.23
N GLY A 117 -4.63 -4.98 9.81
CA GLY A 117 -3.55 -4.24 10.45
C GLY A 117 -3.77 -2.73 10.43
N LEU A 118 -4.26 -2.17 9.33
CA LEU A 118 -4.58 -0.75 9.22
C LEU A 118 -5.71 -0.34 10.17
N GLN A 119 -6.78 -1.15 10.26
CA GLN A 119 -7.88 -0.88 11.19
C GLN A 119 -7.45 -0.97 12.66
N LEU A 120 -6.55 -1.91 13.00
CA LEU A 120 -5.98 -2.00 14.36
C LEU A 120 -5.04 -0.82 14.68
N ALA A 121 -4.28 -0.35 13.69
CA ALA A 121 -3.38 0.79 13.85
C ALA A 121 -4.11 2.14 13.85
N GLY A 122 -5.33 2.18 13.29
CA GLY A 122 -6.18 3.36 13.16
C GLY A 122 -5.95 4.16 11.88
N ASP A 123 -4.87 3.93 11.13
CA ASP A 123 -4.63 4.56 9.83
C ASP A 123 -3.59 3.74 9.02
N SER A 124 -3.51 4.06 7.73
CA SER A 124 -2.45 3.70 6.79
C SER A 124 -1.04 4.11 7.23
N PHE A 125 -0.02 3.45 6.68
CA PHE A 125 1.39 3.74 7.00
C PHE A 125 1.78 5.21 6.74
N LEU A 126 1.29 5.80 5.64
CA LEU A 126 1.56 7.21 5.33
C LEU A 126 0.82 8.16 6.28
N GLY A 127 -0.40 7.81 6.69
CA GLY A 127 -1.15 8.56 7.70
C GLY A 127 -0.49 8.54 9.07
N GLN A 128 0.01 7.38 9.50
CA GLN A 128 0.83 7.24 10.72
C GLN A 128 2.14 8.04 10.61
N TRP A 129 2.75 8.10 9.43
CA TRP A 129 3.92 8.96 9.20
C TRP A 129 3.59 10.45 9.33
N ALA A 130 2.45 10.88 8.79
CA ALA A 130 1.95 12.25 8.95
C ALA A 130 1.69 12.59 10.43
N ALA A 131 1.07 11.69 11.18
CA ALA A 131 0.84 11.84 12.62
C ALA A 131 2.16 11.87 13.43
N ALA A 132 3.18 11.12 13.02
CA ALA A 132 4.49 11.14 13.66
C ALA A 132 5.21 12.49 13.49
N ILE A 133 5.05 13.16 12.34
CA ILE A 133 5.55 14.53 12.12
C ILE A 133 4.90 15.52 13.09
N GLN A 134 3.63 15.31 13.43
CA GLN A 134 2.90 16.09 14.45
C GLN A 134 3.28 15.70 15.90
N LEU A 135 4.34 14.93 16.10
CA LEU A 135 4.81 14.47 17.42
C LEU A 135 3.83 13.53 18.17
N SER A 136 2.93 12.84 17.46
CA SER A 136 2.09 11.81 18.08
C SER A 136 2.91 10.62 18.56
N GLY A 137 2.90 10.38 19.88
CA GLY A 137 3.68 9.29 20.49
C GLY A 137 3.24 7.90 20.00
N GLY A 138 1.94 7.70 19.77
CA GLY A 138 1.40 6.42 19.26
C GLY A 138 1.91 6.10 17.86
N ALA A 139 1.99 7.10 16.99
CA ALA A 139 2.49 6.95 15.63
C ALA A 139 3.98 6.56 15.59
N TRP A 140 4.81 7.12 16.49
CA TRP A 140 6.22 6.73 16.61
C TRP A 140 6.39 5.27 17.05
N VAL A 141 5.60 4.81 18.03
CA VAL A 141 5.60 3.40 18.45
C VAL A 141 5.19 2.49 17.29
N PHE A 142 4.16 2.88 16.52
CA PHE A 142 3.74 2.15 15.34
C PHE A 142 4.87 2.06 14.28
N ILE A 143 5.50 3.18 13.93
CA ILE A 143 6.57 3.19 12.91
C ILE A 143 7.76 2.32 13.34
N ILE A 144 8.19 2.43 14.60
CA ILE A 144 9.29 1.63 15.14
C ILE A 144 8.95 0.13 15.10
N SER A 145 7.76 -0.24 15.60
CA SER A 145 7.33 -1.64 15.60
C SER A 145 7.19 -2.21 14.19
N CYS A 146 6.63 -1.43 13.26
CA CYS A 146 6.54 -1.79 11.85
C CYS A 146 7.93 -2.03 11.25
N PHE A 147 8.89 -1.14 11.51
CA PHE A 147 10.26 -1.29 11.02
C PHE A 147 10.96 -2.55 11.56
N VAL A 148 10.80 -2.84 12.85
CA VAL A 148 11.40 -4.02 13.49
C VAL A 148 10.79 -5.31 12.93
N VAL A 149 9.45 -5.39 12.85
CA VAL A 149 8.76 -6.57 12.35
C VAL A 149 9.04 -6.77 10.87
N ALA A 150 8.95 -5.72 10.04
CA ALA A 150 9.22 -5.81 8.61
C ALA A 150 10.66 -6.25 8.32
N SER A 151 11.63 -5.70 9.04
CA SER A 151 13.04 -6.12 8.92
C SER A 151 13.22 -7.58 9.34
N GLY A 152 12.61 -7.99 10.45
CA GLY A 152 12.65 -9.38 10.92
C GLY A 152 12.04 -10.36 9.91
N THR A 153 10.86 -10.04 9.38
CA THR A 153 10.17 -10.85 8.36
C THR A 153 10.98 -10.93 7.07
N ALA A 154 11.58 -9.81 6.62
CA ALA A 154 12.43 -9.80 5.42
C ALA A 154 13.64 -10.73 5.57
N ILE A 155 14.35 -10.66 6.70
CA ILE A 155 15.50 -11.52 6.98
C ILE A 155 15.08 -13.00 7.04
N MET A 156 13.94 -13.30 7.66
CA MET A 156 13.43 -14.68 7.73
C MET A 156 13.05 -15.24 6.35
N LEU A 157 12.48 -14.41 5.48
CA LEU A 157 12.12 -14.80 4.12
C LEU A 157 13.36 -15.02 3.23
N GLU A 158 14.37 -14.16 3.35
CA GLU A 158 15.65 -14.34 2.62
C GLU A 158 16.33 -15.65 3.03
N ARG A 159 16.40 -15.94 4.33
CA ARG A 159 16.98 -17.21 4.84
C ARG A 159 16.25 -18.46 4.34
N ARG A 160 14.92 -18.41 4.20
CA ARG A 160 14.15 -19.55 3.65
C ARG A 160 14.43 -19.77 2.17
N ARG A 161 14.70 -18.70 1.42
CA ARG A 161 14.95 -18.79 -0.02
C ARG A 161 16.32 -19.39 -0.31
N GLU A 162 17.35 -19.03 0.48
CA GLU A 162 18.68 -19.65 0.36
C GLU A 162 18.64 -21.16 0.61
N GLY A 163 17.85 -21.64 1.57
CA GLY A 163 17.70 -23.08 1.82
C GLY A 163 16.88 -23.86 0.78
N THR A 164 16.21 -23.19 -0.16
CA THR A 164 15.43 -23.84 -1.24
C THR A 164 16.22 -23.92 -2.56
N ASP A 165 17.26 -23.08 -2.72
CA ASP A 165 18.12 -23.08 -3.91
C ASP A 165 19.28 -24.11 -3.80
N GLU A 166 19.43 -24.80 -2.66
CA GLU A 166 20.45 -25.84 -2.40
C GLU A 166 19.95 -27.31 -2.53
N GLU A 167 18.66 -27.54 -2.82
CA GLU A 167 18.07 -28.87 -3.13
C GLU A 167 17.75 -29.03 -4.63
#